data_AF-A0A951N3U3-F1
#
_entry.id   AF-A0A951N3U3-F1
#
_cell.length_a   1.000
_cell.length_b   1.000
_cell.length_c   1.000
_cell.angle_alpha   90.00
_cell.angle_beta   90.00
_cell.angle_gamma   90.00
#
_symmetry.space_group_name_H-M   'P 1'
#
loop_
_entity.id
_entity.type
_entity.pdbx_description
1 polymer ?
#
loop_
_entity_poly.entity_id
_entity_poly.type
_entity_poly.pdbx_seq_one_letter_code
_entity_poly.pdbx_strand_id
1 'polypeptide(L)'
;MPDWSSISQSLPFQKLAEICVKRPVFAAVLILVLVVVGTFGFTRLGVDRFPKVENPTILVSTSYSGASPEAVETEITELIEGAVNTIAGIDELRSTSSEGSSNVTVAFDLSKDADVF
;
A
#
# COMPACT_ATOMS: atom_id res chain seq x y z
N MET A 1 49.66 26.91 -4.00
CA MET A 1 48.23 27.23 -3.82
C MET A 1 47.52 26.69 -5.05
N PRO A 2 46.61 25.70 -4.94
CA PRO A 2 45.97 25.07 -6.10
C PRO A 2 45.16 26.11 -6.90
N ASP A 3 45.25 26.09 -8.22
CA ASP A 3 44.41 26.94 -9.06
C ASP A 3 42.98 26.36 -9.05
N TRP A 4 42.02 27.17 -8.62
CA TRP A 4 40.60 26.80 -8.55
C TRP A 4 39.80 27.27 -9.78
N SER A 5 40.42 28.07 -10.66
CA SER A 5 39.78 28.62 -11.85
C SER A 5 39.66 27.57 -12.97
N SER A 6 40.63 26.66 -13.12
CA SER A 6 40.57 25.56 -14.11
C SER A 6 39.49 24.53 -13.80
N ILE A 7 39.24 24.25 -12.51
CA ILE A 7 38.23 23.29 -12.06
C ILE A 7 36.82 23.81 -12.37
N SER A 8 36.59 25.12 -12.25
CA SER A 8 35.29 25.72 -12.54
C SER A 8 34.83 25.49 -14.00
N GLN A 9 35.76 25.61 -14.96
CA GLN A 9 35.48 25.43 -16.40
C GLN A 9 35.17 23.99 -16.81
N SER A 10 35.51 23.01 -15.97
CA SER A 10 35.25 21.59 -16.24
C SER A 10 33.83 21.15 -15.90
N LEU A 11 33.06 22.00 -15.21
CA LEU A 11 31.78 21.60 -14.65
C LEU A 11 30.67 21.69 -15.72
N PRO A 12 29.95 20.59 -15.99
CA PRO A 12 28.98 20.51 -17.09
C PRO A 12 27.82 21.49 -16.93
N PHE A 13 27.54 21.97 -15.70
CA PHE A 13 26.48 22.94 -15.44
C PHE A 13 26.75 24.32 -16.06
N GLN A 14 28.02 24.75 -16.16
CA GLN A 14 28.35 26.07 -16.71
C GLN A 14 28.06 26.12 -18.22
N LYS A 15 28.39 25.05 -18.95
CA LYS A 15 28.11 24.93 -20.39
C LYS A 15 26.62 24.89 -20.68
N LEU A 16 25.82 24.26 -19.82
CA LEU A 16 24.37 24.22 -19.95
C LEU A 16 23.78 25.63 -19.76
N ALA A 17 24.21 26.35 -18.72
CA ALA A 17 23.79 27.72 -18.46
C ALA A 17 24.21 28.68 -19.60
N GLU A 18 25.42 28.54 -20.12
CA GLU A 18 25.93 29.36 -21.22
C GLU A 18 25.13 29.16 -22.53
N ILE A 19 24.74 27.91 -22.85
CA ILE A 19 23.85 27.60 -23.98
C ILE A 19 22.47 28.25 -23.81
N CYS A 20 21.93 28.20 -22.58
CA CYS A 20 20.61 28.76 -22.25
C CYS A 20 20.59 30.28 -22.34
N VAL A 21 21.65 30.97 -21.88
CA VAL A 21 21.79 32.42 -21.96
C VAL A 21 22.01 32.89 -23.40
N LYS A 22 22.78 32.14 -24.21
CA LYS A 22 23.08 32.48 -25.61
C LYS A 22 21.88 32.29 -26.55
N ARG A 23 20.93 31.42 -26.20
CA ARG A 23 19.68 31.18 -26.97
C ARG A 23 18.46 31.18 -26.04
N PRO A 24 17.96 32.36 -25.61
CA PRO A 24 16.90 32.47 -24.61
C PRO A 24 15.57 31.85 -25.08
N VAL A 25 15.28 31.88 -26.38
CA VAL A 25 14.09 31.26 -26.96
C VAL A 25 14.12 29.73 -26.82
N PHE A 26 15.28 29.10 -27.02
CA PHE A 26 15.43 27.65 -26.87
C PHE A 26 15.21 27.21 -25.42
N ALA A 27 15.78 27.95 -24.46
CA ALA A 27 15.58 27.68 -23.03
C ALA A 27 14.10 27.83 -22.62
N ALA A 28 13.42 28.86 -23.12
CA ALA A 28 12.00 29.09 -22.83
C ALA A 28 11.11 27.95 -23.38
N VAL A 29 11.36 27.48 -24.60
CA VAL A 29 10.63 26.35 -25.18
C VAL A 29 10.86 25.07 -24.39
N LEU A 30 12.10 24.81 -23.94
CA LEU A 30 12.43 23.63 -23.14
C LEU A 30 11.70 23.63 -21.79
N ILE A 31 11.67 24.78 -21.11
CA ILE A 31 10.92 24.95 -19.85
C ILE A 31 9.42 24.77 -20.11
N LEU A 32 8.89 25.35 -21.19
CA LEU A 32 7.47 25.25 -21.54
C LEU A 32 7.06 23.79 -21.80
N VAL A 33 7.90 23.02 -22.49
CA VAL A 33 7.67 21.58 -22.71
C VAL A 33 7.62 20.82 -21.38
N LEU A 34 8.56 21.08 -20.46
CA LEU A 34 8.56 20.45 -19.13
C LEU A 34 7.30 20.80 -18.33
N VAL A 35 6.85 22.05 -18.38
CA VAL A 35 5.62 22.49 -17.70
C VAL A 35 4.39 21.82 -18.28
N VAL A 36 4.27 21.74 -19.61
CA VAL A 36 3.12 21.10 -20.27
C VAL A 36 3.07 19.62 -19.96
N VAL A 37 4.20 18.91 -20.08
CA VAL A 37 4.29 17.48 -19.77
C VAL A 37 4.03 17.22 -18.29
N GLY A 38 4.62 18.03 -17.40
CA GLY A 38 4.42 17.91 -15.95
C GLY A 38 2.97 18.15 -15.54
N THR A 39 2.32 19.19 -16.07
CA THR A 39 0.93 19.52 -15.76
C THR A 39 -0.02 18.43 -16.27
N PHE A 40 0.24 17.92 -17.47
CA PHE A 40 -0.57 16.84 -18.06
C PHE A 40 -0.37 15.51 -17.33
N GLY A 41 0.85 15.21 -16.91
CA GLY A 41 1.14 14.04 -16.07
C GLY A 41 0.45 14.15 -14.71
N PHE A 42 0.55 15.31 -14.05
CA PHE A 42 -0.05 15.56 -12.74
C PHE A 42 -1.58 15.42 -12.75
N THR A 43 -2.25 15.90 -13.79
CA THR A 43 -3.71 15.77 -13.93
C THR A 43 -4.17 14.36 -14.30
N ARG A 44 -3.28 13.52 -14.83
CA ARG A 44 -3.55 12.12 -15.22
C ARG A 44 -3.16 11.09 -14.16
N LEU A 45 -2.46 11.50 -13.10
CA LEU A 45 -2.24 10.61 -11.97
C LEU A 45 -3.59 10.26 -11.36
N GLY A 46 -4.01 9.00 -11.53
CA GLY A 46 -5.13 8.45 -10.81
C GLY A 46 -4.82 8.48 -9.33
N VAL A 47 -5.55 9.30 -8.58
CA VAL A 47 -5.52 9.21 -7.12
C VAL A 47 -6.27 7.94 -6.78
N ASP A 48 -5.53 6.88 -6.46
CA ASP A 48 -6.14 5.68 -5.92
C ASP A 48 -6.68 6.01 -4.52
N ARG A 49 -7.98 6.27 -4.45
CA ARG A 49 -8.69 6.63 -3.20
C ARG A 49 -8.90 5.41 -2.31
N PHE A 50 -8.67 4.22 -2.86
CA PHE A 50 -8.75 2.95 -2.16
C PHE A 50 -7.43 2.23 -2.41
N PRO A 51 -6.33 2.61 -1.70
CA PRO A 51 -5.17 1.74 -1.68
C PRO A 51 -5.70 0.35 -1.35
N LYS A 52 -5.41 -0.63 -2.22
CA LYS A 52 -5.81 -2.00 -1.97
C LYS A 52 -5.01 -2.48 -0.76
N VAL A 53 -5.52 -2.20 0.43
CA VAL A 53 -5.04 -2.80 1.66
C VAL A 53 -5.64 -4.20 1.61
N GLU A 54 -4.93 -5.10 0.92
CA GLU A 54 -5.32 -6.50 0.81
C GLU A 54 -4.97 -7.19 2.12
N ASN A 55 -5.71 -6.86 3.19
CA ASN A 55 -5.62 -7.59 4.45
C ASN A 55 -6.30 -8.96 4.23
N PRO A 56 -5.54 -10.07 4.23
CA PRO A 56 -6.11 -11.41 4.12
C PRO A 56 -7.15 -11.64 5.23
N THR A 57 -8.38 -11.95 4.84
CA THR A 57 -9.49 -12.23 5.75
C THR A 57 -10.07 -13.60 5.45
N ILE A 58 -10.18 -14.45 6.48
CA ILE A 58 -10.75 -15.80 6.41
C ILE A 58 -12.06 -15.81 7.18
N LEU A 59 -13.13 -16.34 6.57
CA LEU A 59 -14.43 -16.56 7.22
C LEU A 59 -14.66 -18.05 7.42
N VAL A 60 -14.81 -18.46 8.68
CA VAL A 60 -15.20 -19.80 9.09
C VAL A 60 -16.68 -19.77 9.47
N SER A 61 -17.51 -20.45 8.69
CA SER A 61 -18.95 -20.57 8.97
C SER A 61 -19.28 -22.01 9.38
N THR A 62 -19.90 -22.17 10.53
CA THR A 62 -20.27 -23.47 11.10
C THR A 62 -21.76 -23.48 11.41
N SER A 63 -22.46 -24.52 10.98
CA SER A 63 -23.89 -24.71 11.29
C SER A 63 -24.07 -25.73 12.40
N TYR A 64 -24.86 -25.40 13.43
CA TYR A 64 -25.24 -26.30 14.52
C TYR A 64 -26.74 -26.22 14.78
N SER A 65 -27.52 -26.79 13.85
CA SER A 65 -28.98 -26.70 13.83
C SER A 65 -29.64 -27.12 15.15
N GLY A 66 -30.55 -26.28 15.66
CA GLY A 66 -31.31 -26.55 16.87
C GLY A 66 -30.59 -26.23 18.18
N ALA A 67 -29.37 -25.70 18.12
CA ALA A 67 -28.66 -25.18 19.28
C ALA A 67 -29.03 -23.71 19.57
N SER A 68 -29.17 -23.37 20.85
CA SER A 68 -29.37 -21.98 21.27
C SER A 68 -28.10 -21.15 20.99
N PRO A 69 -28.20 -19.82 20.85
CA PRO A 69 -27.04 -18.96 20.65
C PRO A 69 -25.94 -19.16 21.70
N GLU A 70 -26.31 -19.38 22.97
CA GLU A 70 -25.36 -19.61 24.07
C GLU A 70 -24.64 -20.95 23.93
N ALA A 71 -25.35 -22.00 23.52
CA ALA A 71 -24.75 -23.30 23.27
C ALA A 71 -23.79 -23.24 22.06
N VAL A 72 -24.15 -22.52 21.01
CA VAL A 72 -23.28 -22.29 19.84
C VAL A 72 -22.02 -21.52 20.25
N GLU A 73 -22.14 -20.53 21.13
CA GLU A 73 -20.99 -19.77 21.62
C GLU A 73 -19.98 -20.68 22.34
N THR A 74 -20.42 -21.39 23.38
CA THR A 74 -19.53 -22.17 24.23
C THR A 74 -19.06 -23.47 23.56
N GLU A 75 -19.91 -24.16 22.80
CA GLU A 75 -19.57 -25.46 22.21
C GLU A 75 -18.88 -25.37 20.85
N ILE A 76 -19.05 -24.27 20.11
CA ILE A 76 -18.52 -24.12 18.75
C ILE A 76 -17.58 -22.93 18.66
N THR A 77 -18.08 -21.72 18.94
CA THR A 77 -17.34 -20.48 18.71
C THR A 77 -16.07 -20.40 19.56
N GLU A 78 -16.16 -20.61 20.88
CA GLU A 78 -15.00 -20.57 21.79
C GLU A 78 -13.91 -21.60 21.41
N LEU A 79 -14.31 -22.79 20.94
CA LEU A 79 -13.36 -23.80 20.48
C LEU A 79 -12.62 -23.37 19.20
N ILE A 80 -13.36 -22.79 18.25
CA ILE A 80 -12.78 -22.27 17.00
C ILE A 80 -11.84 -21.11 17.31
N GLU A 81 -12.26 -20.17 18.15
CA GLU A 81 -11.42 -19.05 18.59
C GLU A 81 -10.15 -19.52 19.29
N GLY A 82 -10.28 -20.46 20.24
CA GLY A 82 -9.14 -21.02 20.95
C GLY A 82 -8.15 -21.72 20.03
N ALA A 83 -8.62 -22.45 19.02
CA ALA A 83 -7.77 -23.07 18.02
C ALA A 83 -7.08 -22.04 17.11
N VAL A 84 -7.85 -21.06 16.61
CA VAL A 84 -7.36 -20.03 15.68
C VAL A 84 -6.34 -19.12 16.36
N ASN A 85 -6.55 -18.74 17.63
CA ASN A 85 -5.66 -17.84 18.38
C ASN A 85 -4.24 -18.39 18.57
N THR A 86 -4.00 -19.68 18.28
CA THR A 86 -2.65 -20.27 18.28
C THR A 86 -1.86 -19.99 16.99
N ILE A 87 -2.51 -19.49 15.94
CA ILE A 87 -1.89 -19.18 14.65
C ILE A 87 -1.19 -17.83 14.74
N ALA A 88 0.09 -17.78 14.35
CA ALA A 88 0.85 -16.54 14.30
C ALA A 88 0.36 -15.62 13.15
N GLY A 89 0.31 -14.31 13.40
CA GLY A 89 -0.03 -13.31 12.38
C GLY A 89 -1.50 -12.91 12.31
N ILE A 90 -2.32 -13.27 13.29
CA ILE A 90 -3.68 -12.75 13.43
C ILE A 90 -3.63 -11.30 13.92
N ASP A 91 -4.37 -10.43 13.25
CA ASP A 91 -4.54 -9.01 13.59
C ASP A 91 -5.86 -8.78 14.32
N GLU A 92 -6.97 -9.28 13.73
CA GLU A 92 -8.31 -9.15 14.31
C GLU A 92 -9.07 -10.47 14.25
N LEU A 93 -9.73 -10.85 15.34
CA LEU A 93 -10.61 -12.00 15.44
C LEU A 93 -12.00 -11.50 15.86
N ARG A 94 -13.01 -11.78 15.04
CA ARG A 94 -14.39 -11.39 15.29
C ARG A 94 -15.34 -12.56 15.04
N SER A 95 -16.08 -12.95 16.07
CA SER A 95 -17.09 -14.00 15.98
C SER A 95 -18.50 -13.43 16.10
N THR A 96 -19.46 -14.18 15.59
CA THR A 96 -20.88 -13.92 15.76
C THR A 96 -21.62 -15.24 15.79
N SER A 97 -22.17 -15.55 16.97
CA SER A 97 -23.01 -16.72 17.20
C SER A 97 -24.48 -16.33 17.08
N SER A 98 -25.25 -17.21 16.46
CA SER A 98 -26.69 -17.08 16.28
C SER A 98 -27.32 -18.45 16.43
N GLU A 99 -28.64 -18.49 16.61
CA GLU A 99 -29.36 -19.76 16.71
C GLU A 99 -29.02 -20.63 15.49
N GLY A 100 -28.54 -21.84 15.74
CA GLY A 100 -28.19 -22.76 14.67
C GLY A 100 -26.90 -22.48 13.89
N SER A 101 -26.15 -21.39 14.16
CA SER A 101 -24.98 -21.02 13.35
C SER A 101 -23.94 -20.15 14.05
N SER A 102 -22.66 -20.36 13.71
CA SER A 102 -21.51 -19.58 14.16
C SER A 102 -20.74 -19.07 12.95
N ASN A 103 -20.35 -17.79 12.98
CA ASN A 103 -19.48 -17.17 11.98
C ASN A 103 -18.28 -16.56 12.68
N VAL A 104 -17.08 -17.02 12.33
CA VAL A 104 -15.81 -16.53 12.88
C VAL A 104 -15.00 -15.91 11.73
N THR A 105 -14.71 -14.62 11.85
CA THR A 105 -13.94 -13.83 10.89
C THR A 105 -12.55 -13.59 11.47
N VAL A 106 -11.52 -13.91 10.70
CA VAL A 106 -10.11 -13.78 11.08
C VAL A 106 -9.41 -12.91 10.06
N ALA A 107 -8.90 -11.76 10.48
CA ALA A 107 -8.03 -10.92 9.66
C ALA A 107 -6.58 -11.15 10.08
N PHE A 108 -5.70 -11.30 9.09
CA PHE A 108 -4.25 -11.46 9.32
C PHE A 108 -3.51 -10.20 8.88
N ASP A 109 -2.52 -9.78 9.66
CA ASP A 109 -1.52 -8.79 9.24
C ASP A 109 -0.36 -9.54 8.61
N LEU A 110 -0.49 -9.87 7.33
CA LEU A 110 0.64 -10.37 6.54
C LEU A 110 1.43 -9.18 5.99
N SER A 111 2.01 -8.37 6.86
CA SER A 111 3.02 -7.35 6.51
C SER A 111 4.37 -7.97 6.09
N LYS A 112 4.40 -9.28 5.82
CA LYS A 112 5.54 -10.02 5.29
C LYS A 112 5.18 -10.58 3.92
N ASP A 113 5.99 -10.21 2.93
CA ASP A 113 5.98 -10.69 1.54
C ASP A 113 5.51 -12.15 1.43
N ALA A 114 4.32 -12.33 0.84
CA ALA A 114 3.85 -13.60 0.31
C ALA A 114 4.23 -13.75 -1.18
N ASP A 115 5.31 -13.11 -1.61
CA ASP A 115 5.81 -13.14 -2.99
C ASP A 115 7.28 -13.56 -3.03
N VAL A 116 7.54 -14.76 -2.50
CA VAL A 116 8.71 -15.56 -2.89
C VAL A 116 8.30 -17.04 -2.91
N PHE A 117 7.68 -17.47 -4.02
CA PHE A 117 7.59 -18.88 -4.41
C PHE A 117 8.39 -19.10 -5.68
#